data_AF-A0A833YVZ6-F1
#
_entry.id   AF-A0A833YVZ6-F1
#
_cell.length_a   1.000
_cell.length_b   1.000
_cell.length_c   1.000
_cell.angle_alpha   90.00
_cell.angle_beta   90.00
_cell.angle_gamma   90.00
#
_symmetry.space_group_name_H-M   'P 1'
#
loop_
_entity.id
_entity.type
_entity.pdbx_description
1 polymer ?
#
loop_
_entity_poly.entity_id
_entity_poly.type
_entity_poly.pdbx_seq_one_letter_code
_entity_poly.pdbx_strand_id
1 'polypeptide(L)'
;MSKSTGNFLSLTQAIDKFSADGMRLALADAGDTVEDANFVETMADAGILRLYTWVEWVKEMVTNRDSLRSGPDSTFNDRVFASEMNAGIIKTDQNYEKMMFKEALKTGFFELQAAKDKYRELAIEGMHRDLVFRFIEVQTLLLAPFCPHVCEHIWALLGKPGSIMYASWPIVGPVDETLIRSSQYLMEVAHDLRLRLKNYMMPAKGKKTDTQGPQKPSHCTIYVAKNYPFWQHTTLSVLRSHFQNNGGQLPDNKIIASELGSLPELKKHMKKVMPFAAMIKENLEKVGPRVLDLQLEFDERTVLTENIVYLSNSLELEHIEVKFASEAEDKIREECCPGKPLNVFRTEPGVSVCIVNPQPSNGHFSTKIEIRQGDSCDSIIRRLMKMDRGIKDLSKVKLMRFDDPLLGPRRIPVLGKEQTGKTLISEHAVFHIDLTSKKVYLTENGLREDIGDTMVYLVH
;
A
#
# COMPACT_ATOMS: atom_id res chain seq x y z
N MET A 1 -37.87 2.22 -20.03
CA MET A 1 -37.84 1.06 -20.97
C MET A 1 -39.05 1.12 -21.90
N SER A 2 -38.87 0.98 -23.22
CA SER A 2 -39.97 0.94 -24.20
C SER A 2 -39.71 -0.07 -25.32
N LYS A 3 -40.70 -0.95 -25.55
CA LYS A 3 -40.68 -1.95 -26.62
C LYS A 3 -40.57 -1.31 -28.01
N SER A 4 -41.22 -0.15 -28.22
CA SER A 4 -41.23 0.52 -29.54
C SER A 4 -39.85 1.04 -29.94
N THR A 5 -39.00 1.37 -28.96
CA THR A 5 -37.63 1.88 -29.19
C THR A 5 -36.57 0.77 -29.20
N GLY A 6 -36.96 -0.50 -29.06
CA GLY A 6 -36.04 -1.63 -28.89
C GLY A 6 -35.32 -1.69 -27.53
N ASN A 7 -35.47 -0.67 -26.68
CA ASN A 7 -34.93 -0.63 -25.32
C ASN A 7 -35.90 -1.30 -24.30
N PHE A 8 -35.98 -2.63 -24.37
CA PHE A 8 -36.82 -3.45 -23.49
C PHE A 8 -36.17 -4.80 -23.21
N LEU A 9 -36.21 -5.22 -21.94
CA LEU A 9 -35.69 -6.51 -21.49
C LEU A 9 -36.76 -7.18 -20.61
N SER A 10 -37.25 -8.36 -21.00
CA SER A 10 -38.14 -9.14 -20.14
C SER A 10 -37.35 -9.85 -19.04
N LEU A 11 -38.03 -10.26 -17.96
CA LEU A 11 -37.39 -10.97 -16.85
C LEU A 11 -36.64 -12.23 -17.31
N THR A 12 -37.27 -13.07 -18.14
CA THR A 12 -36.65 -14.29 -18.67
C THR A 12 -35.40 -13.96 -19.49
N GLN A 13 -35.49 -12.98 -20.40
CA GLN A 13 -34.33 -12.53 -21.18
C GLN A 13 -33.21 -11.97 -20.30
N ALA A 14 -33.55 -11.26 -19.23
CA ALA A 14 -32.58 -10.70 -18.29
C ALA A 14 -31.86 -11.79 -17.50
N ILE A 15 -32.59 -12.80 -17.03
CA ILE A 15 -32.01 -13.96 -16.34
C ILE A 15 -31.10 -14.76 -17.29
N ASP A 16 -31.54 -15.02 -18.52
CA ASP A 16 -30.74 -15.76 -19.50
C ASP A 16 -29.46 -15.01 -19.87
N LYS A 17 -29.52 -13.66 -19.92
CA LYS A 17 -28.40 -12.81 -20.30
C LYS A 17 -27.40 -12.59 -19.16
N PHE A 18 -27.87 -12.39 -17.93
CA PHE A 18 -27.02 -11.95 -16.80
C PHE A 18 -26.97 -12.93 -15.62
N SER A 19 -27.63 -14.09 -15.71
CA SER A 19 -28.01 -14.94 -14.57
C SER A 19 -28.96 -14.26 -13.58
N ALA A 20 -29.64 -15.05 -12.74
CA ALA A 20 -30.52 -14.52 -11.70
C ALA A 20 -29.76 -13.62 -10.71
N ASP A 21 -28.58 -14.04 -10.26
CA ASP A 21 -27.80 -13.29 -9.27
C ASP A 21 -27.12 -12.06 -9.87
N GLY A 22 -26.61 -12.14 -11.10
CA GLY A 22 -26.02 -10.98 -11.78
C GLY A 22 -27.06 -9.88 -12.06
N MET A 23 -28.27 -10.27 -12.48
CA MET A 23 -29.39 -9.32 -12.63
C MET A 23 -29.78 -8.70 -11.28
N ARG A 24 -29.97 -9.51 -10.22
CA ARG A 24 -30.33 -9.01 -8.88
C ARG A 24 -29.29 -8.06 -8.31
N LEU A 25 -28.01 -8.33 -8.54
CA LEU A 25 -26.91 -7.45 -8.13
C LEU A 25 -27.00 -6.08 -8.80
N ALA A 26 -27.24 -6.04 -10.11
CA ALA A 26 -27.40 -4.78 -10.85
C ALA A 26 -28.69 -4.04 -10.46
N LEU A 27 -29.77 -4.77 -10.14
CA LEU A 27 -31.01 -4.17 -9.64
C LEU A 27 -30.82 -3.52 -8.26
N ALA A 28 -30.00 -4.10 -7.38
CA ALA A 28 -29.67 -3.49 -6.09
C ALA A 28 -28.86 -2.19 -6.24
N ASP A 29 -28.09 -2.03 -7.32
CA ASP A 29 -27.34 -0.79 -7.61
C ASP A 29 -28.13 0.27 -8.40
N ALA A 30 -29.32 -0.10 -8.92
CA ALA A 30 -30.07 0.71 -9.88
C ALA A 30 -30.55 2.06 -9.30
N GLY A 31 -30.83 2.12 -7.99
CA GLY A 31 -31.21 3.35 -7.28
C GLY A 31 -32.16 3.10 -6.12
N ASP A 32 -31.95 3.83 -5.02
CA ASP A 32 -32.77 3.75 -3.79
C ASP A 32 -33.65 5.00 -3.56
N THR A 33 -33.61 5.94 -4.50
CA THR A 33 -34.38 7.19 -4.42
C THR A 33 -35.76 7.03 -5.04
N VAL A 34 -36.63 8.04 -4.86
CA VAL A 34 -37.92 8.12 -5.56
C VAL A 34 -37.76 8.45 -7.05
N GLU A 35 -36.61 9.03 -7.43
CA GLU A 35 -36.24 9.25 -8.84
C GLU A 35 -36.13 7.92 -9.61
N ASP A 36 -36.31 7.99 -10.93
CA ASP A 36 -36.26 6.82 -11.80
C ASP A 36 -34.94 6.05 -11.64
N ALA A 37 -35.05 4.79 -11.19
CA ALA A 37 -33.92 3.88 -11.08
C ALA A 37 -33.38 3.49 -12.47
N ASN A 38 -32.07 3.29 -12.56
CA ASN A 38 -31.39 3.03 -13.83
C ASN A 38 -30.71 1.66 -13.83
N PHE A 39 -31.24 0.72 -14.61
CA PHE A 39 -30.60 -0.57 -14.84
C PHE A 39 -29.55 -0.43 -15.96
N VAL A 40 -28.28 -0.59 -15.59
CA VAL A 40 -27.15 -0.45 -16.53
C VAL A 40 -26.55 -1.82 -16.83
N GLU A 41 -26.70 -2.31 -18.07
CA GLU A 41 -26.22 -3.64 -18.47
C GLU A 41 -24.70 -3.81 -18.26
N THR A 42 -23.90 -2.78 -18.53
CA THR A 42 -22.44 -2.85 -18.32
C THR A 42 -22.06 -3.01 -16.84
N MET A 43 -22.91 -2.55 -15.92
CA MET A 43 -22.74 -2.81 -14.49
C MET A 43 -23.13 -4.24 -14.13
N ALA A 44 -24.17 -4.81 -14.77
CA ALA A 44 -24.49 -6.23 -14.62
C ALA A 44 -23.31 -7.13 -15.05
N ASP A 45 -22.70 -6.84 -16.21
CA ASP A 45 -21.52 -7.58 -16.69
C ASP A 45 -20.33 -7.47 -15.71
N ALA A 46 -20.04 -6.27 -15.22
CA ALA A 46 -18.99 -6.05 -14.22
C ALA A 46 -19.30 -6.77 -12.89
N GLY A 47 -20.57 -6.82 -12.50
CA GLY A 47 -21.07 -7.55 -11.34
C GLY A 47 -20.86 -9.06 -11.46
N ILE A 48 -21.19 -9.64 -12.62
CA ILE A 48 -20.97 -11.07 -12.92
C ILE A 48 -19.49 -11.41 -12.82
N LEU A 49 -18.61 -10.58 -13.42
CA LEU A 49 -17.17 -10.78 -13.34
C LEU A 49 -16.68 -10.76 -11.89
N ARG A 50 -17.14 -9.79 -11.09
CA ARG A 50 -16.80 -9.70 -9.66
C ARG A 50 -17.26 -10.92 -8.87
N LEU A 51 -18.49 -11.38 -9.08
CA LEU A 51 -19.03 -12.59 -8.44
C LEU A 51 -18.21 -13.84 -8.83
N TYR A 52 -17.86 -13.98 -10.10
CA TYR A 52 -17.01 -15.08 -10.57
C TYR A 52 -15.63 -15.05 -9.92
N THR A 53 -14.95 -13.89 -9.93
CA THR A 53 -13.64 -13.75 -9.28
C THR A 53 -13.70 -13.98 -7.77
N TRP A 54 -14.82 -13.63 -7.13
CA TRP A 54 -15.05 -13.90 -5.72
C TRP A 54 -15.16 -15.41 -5.44
N VAL A 55 -15.98 -16.12 -6.21
CA VAL A 55 -16.12 -17.58 -6.09
C VAL A 55 -14.79 -18.30 -6.32
N GLU A 56 -14.04 -17.91 -7.35
CA GLU A 56 -12.72 -18.50 -7.62
C GLU A 56 -11.71 -18.20 -6.51
N TRP A 57 -11.72 -16.98 -5.96
CA TRP A 57 -10.88 -16.65 -4.81
C TRP A 57 -11.25 -17.46 -3.57
N VAL A 58 -12.53 -17.71 -3.31
CA VAL A 58 -12.96 -18.60 -2.21
C VAL A 58 -12.43 -20.02 -2.41
N LYS A 59 -12.55 -20.58 -3.62
CA LYS A 59 -12.00 -21.91 -3.94
C LYS A 59 -10.48 -21.96 -3.74
N GLU A 60 -9.77 -20.91 -4.15
CA GLU A 60 -8.33 -20.76 -3.92
C GLU A 60 -8.01 -20.78 -2.42
N MET A 61 -8.72 -19.98 -1.60
CA MET A 61 -8.50 -19.92 -0.15
C MET A 61 -8.82 -21.23 0.57
N VAL A 62 -9.85 -21.96 0.12
CA VAL A 62 -10.19 -23.30 0.64
C VAL A 62 -9.09 -24.31 0.30
N THR A 63 -8.58 -24.28 -0.94
CA THR A 63 -7.51 -25.19 -1.40
C THR A 63 -6.19 -24.89 -0.70
N ASN A 64 -5.85 -23.61 -0.55
CA ASN A 64 -4.58 -23.14 0.00
C ASN A 64 -4.66 -22.85 1.51
N ARG A 65 -5.63 -23.43 2.22
CA ARG A 65 -5.91 -23.16 3.63
C ARG A 65 -4.68 -23.28 4.54
N ASP A 66 -3.82 -24.25 4.26
CA ASP A 66 -2.64 -24.54 5.08
C ASP A 66 -1.43 -23.65 4.76
N SER A 67 -1.46 -22.92 3.64
CA SER A 67 -0.46 -21.90 3.30
C SER A 67 -0.72 -20.53 3.94
N LEU A 68 -1.91 -20.34 4.52
CA LEU A 68 -2.26 -19.12 5.23
C LEU A 68 -1.60 -19.11 6.60
N ARG A 69 -1.23 -17.91 7.06
CA ARG A 69 -0.61 -17.74 8.38
C ARG A 69 -1.60 -18.19 9.47
N SER A 70 -1.09 -18.96 10.43
CA SER A 70 -1.83 -19.41 11.61
C SER A 70 -1.16 -18.86 12.89
N GLY A 71 -1.87 -18.92 14.02
CA GLY A 71 -1.41 -18.39 15.30
C GLY A 71 -2.25 -17.18 15.73
N PRO A 72 -1.71 -16.27 16.55
CA PRO A 72 -2.43 -15.06 16.93
C PRO A 72 -2.51 -14.06 15.76
N ASP A 73 -3.69 -13.47 15.57
CA ASP A 73 -3.99 -12.42 14.58
C ASP A 73 -3.60 -11.02 15.09
N SER A 74 -2.38 -10.90 15.62
CA SER A 74 -1.93 -9.72 16.36
C SER A 74 -1.24 -8.64 15.52
N THR A 75 -1.08 -8.84 14.22
CA THR A 75 -0.38 -7.84 13.38
C THR A 75 -1.23 -6.57 13.27
N PHE A 76 -0.59 -5.44 12.97
CA PHE A 76 -1.30 -4.19 12.71
C PHE A 76 -2.36 -4.33 11.61
N ASN A 77 -1.99 -4.96 10.50
CA ASN A 77 -2.88 -5.14 9.36
C ASN A 77 -4.04 -6.11 9.66
N ASP A 78 -3.84 -7.12 10.52
CA ASP A 78 -4.92 -8.00 10.99
C ASP A 78 -5.97 -7.22 11.79
N ARG A 79 -5.52 -6.42 12.76
CA ARG A 79 -6.40 -5.62 13.63
C ARG A 79 -7.17 -4.55 12.85
N VAL A 80 -6.51 -3.90 11.89
CA VAL A 80 -7.15 -2.96 10.95
C VAL A 80 -8.24 -3.68 10.16
N PHE A 81 -7.92 -4.78 9.49
CA PHE A 81 -8.87 -5.48 8.64
C PHE A 81 -10.07 -6.04 9.44
N ALA A 82 -9.83 -6.56 10.64
CA ALA A 82 -10.90 -6.99 11.55
C ALA A 82 -11.83 -5.82 11.93
N SER A 83 -11.27 -4.65 12.23
CA SER A 83 -12.04 -3.45 12.57
C SER A 83 -12.83 -2.91 11.37
N GLU A 84 -12.23 -2.91 10.17
CA GLU A 84 -12.92 -2.51 8.93
C GLU A 84 -14.07 -3.44 8.57
N MET A 85 -13.87 -4.75 8.74
CA MET A 85 -14.93 -5.73 8.55
C MET A 85 -16.09 -5.51 9.53
N ASN A 86 -15.79 -5.29 10.81
CA ASN A 86 -16.81 -4.99 11.83
C ASN A 86 -17.57 -3.69 11.51
N ALA A 87 -16.85 -2.64 11.11
CA ALA A 87 -17.46 -1.38 10.69
C ALA A 87 -18.33 -1.54 9.43
N GLY A 88 -17.90 -2.40 8.49
CA GLY A 88 -18.68 -2.78 7.31
C GLY A 88 -20.00 -3.44 7.70
N ILE A 89 -19.98 -4.43 8.59
CA ILE A 89 -21.20 -5.11 9.09
C ILE A 89 -22.19 -4.08 9.67
N ILE A 90 -21.73 -3.19 10.56
CA ILE A 90 -22.59 -2.17 11.18
C ILE A 90 -23.23 -1.26 10.13
N LYS A 91 -22.43 -0.74 9.19
CA LYS A 91 -22.94 0.16 8.15
C LYS A 91 -23.93 -0.54 7.23
N THR A 92 -23.63 -1.78 6.84
CA THR A 92 -24.49 -2.57 5.96
C THR A 92 -25.81 -2.91 6.64
N ASP A 93 -25.79 -3.28 7.92
CA ASP A 93 -26.98 -3.52 8.72
C ASP A 93 -27.90 -2.29 8.77
N GLN A 94 -27.34 -1.12 9.10
CA GLN A 94 -28.07 0.16 9.10
C GLN A 94 -28.66 0.52 7.73
N ASN A 95 -27.95 0.20 6.65
CA ASN A 95 -28.45 0.44 5.29
C ASN A 95 -29.58 -0.52 4.92
N TYR A 96 -29.51 -1.78 5.34
CA TYR A 96 -30.61 -2.74 5.17
C TYR A 96 -31.85 -2.34 5.96
N GLU A 97 -31.70 -1.91 7.22
CA GLU A 97 -32.82 -1.42 8.04
C GLU A 97 -33.53 -0.23 7.39
N LYS A 98 -32.76 0.67 6.75
CA LYS A 98 -33.30 1.84 6.03
C LYS A 98 -33.77 1.53 4.61
N MET A 99 -33.66 0.28 4.16
CA MET A 99 -33.96 -0.14 2.78
C MET A 99 -33.15 0.62 1.71
N MET A 100 -31.95 1.08 2.05
CA MET A 100 -31.01 1.70 1.12
C MET A 100 -30.13 0.61 0.49
N PHE A 101 -30.70 -0.18 -0.43
CA PHE A 101 -30.07 -1.37 -1.00
C PHE A 101 -28.80 -1.09 -1.81
N LYS A 102 -28.73 0.05 -2.51
CA LYS A 102 -27.53 0.52 -3.20
C LYS A 102 -26.41 0.83 -2.21
N GLU A 103 -26.70 1.55 -1.13
CA GLU A 103 -25.69 1.83 -0.09
C GLU A 103 -25.33 0.57 0.71
N ALA A 104 -26.29 -0.33 0.94
CA ALA A 104 -26.03 -1.65 1.52
C ALA A 104 -25.11 -2.49 0.62
N LEU A 105 -25.30 -2.47 -0.70
CA LEU A 105 -24.41 -3.15 -1.64
C LEU A 105 -23.02 -2.50 -1.68
N LYS A 106 -22.94 -1.18 -1.65
CA LYS A 106 -21.68 -0.45 -1.60
C LYS A 106 -20.86 -0.80 -0.35
N THR A 107 -21.47 -0.70 0.83
CA THR A 107 -20.81 -1.00 2.11
C THR A 107 -20.55 -2.50 2.30
N GLY A 108 -21.53 -3.33 1.94
CA GLY A 108 -21.56 -4.77 2.22
C GLY A 108 -20.90 -5.65 1.17
N PHE A 109 -20.53 -5.10 0.00
CA PHE A 109 -19.80 -5.83 -1.03
C PHE A 109 -18.61 -5.01 -1.55
N PHE A 110 -18.82 -3.83 -2.13
CA PHE A 110 -17.72 -3.12 -2.81
C PHE A 110 -16.63 -2.63 -1.84
N GLU A 111 -17.01 -1.98 -0.74
CA GLU A 111 -16.05 -1.50 0.26
C GLU A 111 -15.40 -2.65 1.03
N LEU A 112 -16.15 -3.72 1.32
CA LEU A 112 -15.59 -4.92 1.96
C LEU A 112 -14.60 -5.68 1.06
N GLN A 113 -14.87 -5.79 -0.24
CA GLN A 113 -13.88 -6.33 -1.20
C GLN A 113 -12.64 -5.44 -1.27
N ALA A 114 -12.81 -4.11 -1.25
CA ALA A 114 -11.68 -3.17 -1.22
C ALA A 114 -10.84 -3.32 0.07
N ALA A 115 -11.48 -3.51 1.23
CA ALA A 115 -10.79 -3.78 2.49
C ALA A 115 -10.00 -5.09 2.44
N LYS A 116 -10.59 -6.15 1.86
CA LYS A 116 -9.92 -7.45 1.64
C LYS A 116 -8.72 -7.33 0.70
N ASP A 117 -8.87 -6.64 -0.43
CA ASP A 117 -7.77 -6.43 -1.39
C ASP A 117 -6.64 -5.61 -0.77
N LYS A 118 -6.98 -4.56 -0.01
CA LYS A 118 -6.00 -3.77 0.75
C LYS A 118 -5.26 -4.63 1.76
N TYR A 119 -5.95 -5.45 2.54
CA TYR A 119 -5.34 -6.36 3.50
C TYR A 119 -4.39 -7.35 2.81
N ARG A 120 -4.80 -7.93 1.67
CA ARG A 120 -3.95 -8.81 0.86
C ARG A 120 -2.66 -8.13 0.41
N GLU A 121 -2.72 -6.86 0.02
CA GLU A 121 -1.53 -6.10 -0.40
C GLU A 121 -0.60 -5.73 0.76
N LEU A 122 -1.16 -5.39 1.92
CA LEU A 122 -0.40 -4.96 3.10
C LEU A 122 0.16 -6.12 3.93
N ALA A 123 -0.48 -7.29 3.89
CA ALA A 123 -0.06 -8.49 4.62
C ALA A 123 1.12 -9.20 3.93
N ILE A 124 2.31 -8.58 3.97
CA ILE A 124 3.55 -9.10 3.37
C ILE A 124 3.92 -10.49 3.92
N GLU A 125 3.62 -10.75 5.20
CA GLU A 125 3.86 -12.02 5.89
C GLU A 125 2.77 -13.09 5.59
N GLY A 126 1.85 -12.78 4.69
CA GLY A 126 0.68 -13.60 4.39
C GLY A 126 -0.54 -13.26 5.24
N MET A 127 -1.72 -13.48 4.64
CA MET A 127 -3.00 -13.27 5.29
C MET A 127 -3.26 -14.30 6.39
N HIS A 128 -3.90 -13.88 7.47
CA HIS A 128 -4.26 -14.75 8.59
C HIS A 128 -5.44 -15.64 8.22
N ARG A 129 -5.29 -16.96 8.42
CA ARG A 129 -6.28 -17.98 8.03
C ARG A 129 -7.65 -17.68 8.61
N ASP A 130 -7.76 -17.54 9.93
CA ASP A 130 -9.06 -17.44 10.58
C ASP A 130 -9.76 -16.12 10.24
N LEU A 131 -8.99 -15.07 9.94
CA LEU A 131 -9.51 -13.77 9.53
C LEU A 131 -10.03 -13.81 8.07
N VAL A 132 -9.33 -14.51 7.18
CA VAL A 132 -9.78 -14.78 5.80
C VAL A 132 -11.10 -15.56 5.80
N PHE A 133 -11.19 -16.65 6.56
CA PHE A 133 -12.43 -17.45 6.61
C PHE A 133 -13.58 -16.71 7.29
N ARG A 134 -13.29 -15.89 8.32
CA ARG A 134 -14.29 -14.99 8.91
C ARG A 134 -14.80 -13.98 7.87
N PHE A 135 -13.91 -13.39 7.06
CA PHE A 135 -14.31 -12.50 5.98
C PHE A 135 -15.18 -13.21 4.94
N ILE A 136 -14.81 -14.43 4.50
CA ILE A 136 -15.63 -15.18 3.54
C ILE A 136 -17.02 -15.43 4.09
N GLU A 137 -17.14 -15.85 5.34
CA GLU A 137 -18.42 -16.07 6.00
C GLU A 137 -19.25 -14.79 6.08
N VAL A 138 -18.67 -13.70 6.60
CA VAL A 138 -19.35 -12.40 6.71
C VAL A 138 -19.79 -11.88 5.35
N GLN A 139 -18.88 -11.85 4.37
CA GLN A 139 -19.18 -11.38 3.01
C GLN A 139 -20.32 -12.19 2.37
N THR A 140 -20.34 -13.50 2.60
CA THR A 140 -21.38 -14.39 2.07
C THR A 140 -22.73 -14.11 2.73
N LEU A 141 -22.76 -13.89 4.05
CA LEU A 141 -23.99 -13.54 4.77
C LEU A 141 -24.54 -12.17 4.35
N LEU A 142 -23.68 -11.16 4.22
CA LEU A 142 -24.08 -9.81 3.81
C LEU A 142 -24.58 -9.76 2.36
N LEU A 143 -24.09 -10.66 1.49
CA LEU A 143 -24.48 -10.71 0.08
C LEU A 143 -25.70 -11.61 -0.18
N ALA A 144 -26.05 -12.50 0.75
CA ALA A 144 -27.13 -13.48 0.59
C ALA A 144 -28.50 -12.86 0.21
N PRO A 145 -28.92 -11.69 0.73
CA PRO A 145 -30.16 -11.05 0.29
C PRO A 145 -30.14 -10.63 -1.19
N PHE A 146 -28.96 -10.33 -1.75
CA PHE A 146 -28.80 -9.91 -3.15
C PHE A 146 -28.57 -11.09 -4.09
N CYS A 147 -27.62 -11.98 -3.77
CA CYS A 147 -27.18 -13.08 -4.63
C CYS A 147 -27.26 -14.43 -3.89
N PRO A 148 -28.46 -14.94 -3.57
CA PRO A 148 -28.62 -16.11 -2.71
C PRO A 148 -28.07 -17.41 -3.32
N HIS A 149 -28.06 -17.57 -4.64
CA HIS A 149 -27.63 -18.82 -5.27
C HIS A 149 -26.11 -18.99 -5.19
N VAL A 150 -25.37 -17.92 -5.49
CA VAL A 150 -23.91 -17.86 -5.32
C VAL A 150 -23.55 -18.00 -3.84
N CYS A 151 -24.29 -17.35 -2.94
CA CYS A 151 -24.01 -17.44 -1.51
C CYS A 151 -24.28 -18.83 -0.94
N GLU A 152 -25.36 -19.51 -1.35
CA GLU A 152 -25.63 -20.91 -1.00
C GLU A 152 -24.51 -21.84 -1.49
N HIS A 153 -24.03 -21.63 -2.72
CA HIS A 153 -22.91 -22.40 -3.26
C HIS A 153 -21.63 -22.18 -2.43
N ILE A 154 -21.30 -20.94 -2.08
CA ILE A 154 -20.14 -20.62 -1.24
C ILE A 154 -20.29 -21.20 0.17
N TRP A 155 -21.50 -21.13 0.75
CA TRP A 155 -21.80 -21.72 2.06
C TRP A 155 -21.51 -23.23 2.09
N ALA A 156 -21.90 -23.94 1.03
CA ALA A 156 -21.58 -25.34 0.84
C ALA A 156 -20.07 -25.58 0.64
N LEU A 157 -19.37 -24.72 -0.12
CA LEU A 157 -17.91 -24.81 -0.29
C LEU A 157 -17.14 -24.65 1.03
N LEU A 158 -17.66 -23.84 1.97
CA LEU A 158 -17.11 -23.71 3.32
C LEU A 158 -17.36 -24.94 4.21
N GLY A 159 -18.15 -25.91 3.75
CA GLY A 159 -18.54 -27.08 4.53
C GLY A 159 -19.47 -26.77 5.69
N LYS A 160 -20.21 -25.64 5.63
CA LYS A 160 -21.17 -25.26 6.67
C LYS A 160 -22.40 -26.19 6.61
N PRO A 161 -22.93 -26.63 7.76
CA PRO A 161 -24.12 -27.49 7.77
C PRO A 161 -25.38 -26.68 7.45
N GLY A 162 -26.32 -27.30 6.72
CA GLY A 162 -27.60 -26.70 6.35
C GLY A 162 -27.49 -25.65 5.24
N SER A 163 -28.63 -25.00 4.96
CA SER A 163 -28.74 -23.93 3.97
C SER A 163 -28.43 -22.58 4.59
N ILE A 164 -27.84 -21.65 3.82
CA ILE A 164 -27.60 -20.27 4.25
C ILE A 164 -28.89 -19.54 4.60
N MET A 165 -30.04 -20.00 4.09
CA MET A 165 -31.36 -19.46 4.37
C MET A 165 -31.75 -19.53 5.86
N TYR A 166 -31.09 -20.40 6.63
CA TYR A 166 -31.29 -20.52 8.09
C TYR A 166 -30.18 -19.83 8.91
N ALA A 167 -29.21 -19.19 8.25
CA ALA A 167 -28.12 -18.50 8.93
C ALA A 167 -28.62 -17.20 9.59
N SER A 168 -28.01 -16.87 10.72
CA SER A 168 -28.26 -15.59 11.40
C SER A 168 -27.36 -14.49 10.83
N TRP A 169 -27.77 -13.24 11.01
CA TRP A 169 -26.96 -12.08 10.66
C TRP A 169 -25.59 -12.12 11.38
N PRO A 170 -24.47 -11.71 10.73
CA PRO A 170 -23.14 -11.79 11.32
C PRO A 170 -23.01 -10.94 12.58
N ILE A 171 -22.36 -11.51 13.60
CA ILE A 171 -22.12 -10.84 14.88
C ILE A 171 -20.99 -9.81 14.72
N VAL A 172 -21.28 -8.59 15.15
CA VAL A 172 -20.35 -7.46 15.14
C VAL A 172 -19.34 -7.57 16.28
N GLY A 173 -18.04 -7.47 15.95
CA GLY A 173 -16.97 -7.32 16.93
C GLY A 173 -16.65 -5.85 17.24
N PRO A 174 -15.68 -5.57 18.12
CA PRO A 174 -15.27 -4.20 18.42
C PRO A 174 -14.72 -3.49 17.18
N VAL A 175 -15.01 -2.20 17.05
CA VAL A 175 -14.49 -1.33 15.99
C VAL A 175 -13.51 -0.34 16.61
N ASP A 176 -12.26 -0.40 16.18
CA ASP A 176 -11.25 0.59 16.53
C ASP A 176 -11.16 1.65 15.41
N GLU A 177 -11.80 2.79 15.63
CA GLU A 177 -11.79 3.88 14.66
C GLU A 177 -10.40 4.49 14.46
N THR A 178 -9.57 4.51 15.50
CA THR A 178 -8.22 5.08 15.44
C THR A 178 -7.33 4.20 14.55
N LEU A 179 -7.46 2.87 14.63
CA LEU A 179 -6.77 1.96 13.72
C LEU A 179 -7.21 2.13 12.26
N ILE A 180 -8.52 2.22 11.99
CA ILE A 180 -9.02 2.43 10.62
C ILE A 180 -8.45 3.74 10.04
N ARG A 181 -8.46 4.82 10.82
CA ARG A 181 -7.89 6.11 10.41
C ARG A 181 -6.39 6.04 10.17
N SER A 182 -5.65 5.33 11.01
CA SER A 182 -4.21 5.12 10.82
C SER A 182 -3.90 4.36 9.53
N SER A 183 -4.75 3.40 9.14
CA SER A 183 -4.66 2.71 7.85
C SER A 183 -4.99 3.63 6.67
N GLN A 184 -6.01 4.48 6.80
CA GLN A 184 -6.34 5.49 5.77
C GLN A 184 -5.17 6.44 5.54
N TYR A 185 -4.57 6.94 6.63
CA TYR A 185 -3.35 7.75 6.58
C TYR A 185 -2.21 7.03 5.83
N LEU A 186 -1.95 5.76 6.15
CA LEU A 186 -0.92 4.97 5.45
C LEU A 186 -1.18 4.90 3.94
N MET A 187 -2.43 4.68 3.52
CA MET A 187 -2.79 4.61 2.10
C MET A 187 -2.62 5.96 1.38
N GLU A 188 -2.98 7.06 2.05
CA GLU A 188 -2.77 8.42 1.53
C GLU A 188 -1.28 8.74 1.36
N VAL A 189 -0.45 8.40 2.36
CA VAL A 189 1.00 8.59 2.30
C VAL A 189 1.61 7.72 1.20
N ALA A 190 1.21 6.46 1.08
CA ALA A 190 1.68 5.59 0.00
C ALA A 190 1.31 6.15 -1.39
N HIS A 191 0.11 6.71 -1.55
CA HIS A 191 -0.30 7.37 -2.79
C HIS A 191 0.54 8.62 -3.09
N ASP A 192 0.73 9.52 -2.11
CA ASP A 192 1.55 10.73 -2.27
C ASP A 192 3.01 10.40 -2.61
N LEU A 193 3.60 9.38 -1.95
CA LEU A 193 4.95 8.93 -2.25
C LEU A 193 5.09 8.42 -3.69
N ARG A 194 4.12 7.65 -4.21
CA ARG A 194 4.11 7.19 -5.61
C ARG A 194 4.02 8.37 -6.58
N LEU A 195 3.18 9.36 -6.27
CA LEU A 195 3.03 10.55 -7.10
C LEU A 195 4.33 11.37 -7.14
N ARG A 196 4.97 11.58 -5.98
CA ARG A 196 6.24 12.31 -5.91
C ARG A 196 7.39 11.56 -6.56
N LEU A 197 7.44 10.23 -6.43
CA LEU A 197 8.42 9.41 -7.13
C LEU A 197 8.27 9.56 -8.65
N LYS A 198 7.03 9.51 -9.16
CA LYS A 198 6.75 9.75 -10.58
C LYS A 198 7.23 11.14 -11.03
N ASN A 199 6.97 12.18 -10.24
CA ASN A 199 7.41 13.54 -10.54
C ASN A 199 8.94 13.68 -10.51
N TYR A 200 9.61 13.01 -9.56
CA TYR A 200 11.08 12.97 -9.49
C TYR A 200 11.70 12.32 -10.73
N MET A 201 11.05 11.30 -11.28
CA MET A 201 11.49 10.60 -12.48
C MET A 201 11.18 11.35 -13.79
N MET A 202 10.36 12.42 -13.76
CA MET A 202 10.10 13.22 -14.94
C MET A 202 11.30 14.13 -15.25
N PRO A 203 11.74 14.23 -16.52
CA PRO A 203 12.83 15.14 -16.88
C PRO A 203 12.44 16.58 -16.54
N ALA A 204 13.36 17.33 -15.94
CA ALA A 204 13.13 18.73 -15.61
C ALA A 204 12.73 19.50 -16.87
N LYS A 205 11.52 20.06 -16.89
CA LYS A 205 11.03 20.90 -17.98
C LYS A 205 11.99 22.10 -18.13
N GLY A 206 12.87 22.06 -19.13
CA GLY A 206 13.61 23.24 -19.60
C GLY A 206 15.13 23.18 -19.72
N LYS A 207 15.83 22.07 -19.41
CA LYS A 207 17.29 21.98 -19.67
C LYS A 207 17.64 20.81 -20.59
N LYS A 208 17.82 21.13 -21.89
CA LYS A 208 18.33 20.24 -22.95
C LYS A 208 19.86 20.01 -22.85
N THR A 209 20.41 19.77 -21.67
CA THR A 209 21.88 19.64 -21.52
C THR A 209 22.38 18.46 -20.70
N ASP A 210 21.53 17.49 -20.35
CA ASP A 210 22.05 16.18 -19.93
C ASP A 210 21.24 15.06 -20.56
N THR A 211 21.93 14.19 -21.29
CA THR A 211 21.39 13.04 -22.05
C THR A 211 21.06 11.84 -21.16
N GLN A 212 21.14 11.99 -19.84
CA GLN A 212 20.70 10.99 -18.86
C GLN A 212 19.50 11.55 -18.10
N GLY A 213 18.34 10.93 -18.27
CA GLY A 213 17.18 11.21 -17.43
C GLY A 213 17.53 10.97 -15.94
N PRO A 214 16.78 11.58 -15.00
CA PRO A 214 17.05 11.41 -13.57
C PRO A 214 17.11 9.92 -13.21
N GLN A 215 18.23 9.49 -12.62
CA GLN A 215 18.43 8.11 -12.17
C GLN A 215 17.35 7.75 -11.15
N LYS A 216 16.79 6.54 -11.26
CA LYS A 216 15.79 6.03 -10.30
C LYS A 216 16.37 6.15 -8.88
N PRO A 217 15.66 6.79 -7.94
CA PRO A 217 16.17 6.93 -6.59
C PRO A 217 16.25 5.57 -5.91
N SER A 218 17.25 5.44 -5.05
CA SER A 218 17.51 4.20 -4.32
C SER A 218 16.93 4.21 -2.92
N HIS A 219 16.95 5.38 -2.28
CA HIS A 219 16.56 5.59 -0.90
C HIS A 219 15.54 6.72 -0.80
N CYS A 220 14.68 6.65 0.21
CA CYS A 220 13.77 7.73 0.57
C CYS A 220 13.88 8.00 2.08
N THR A 221 13.96 9.27 2.46
CA THR A 221 13.80 9.68 3.86
C THR A 221 12.44 10.35 4.02
N ILE A 222 11.60 9.79 4.89
CA ILE A 222 10.29 10.33 5.26
C ILE A 222 10.46 11.08 6.59
N TYR A 223 10.01 12.33 6.62
CA TYR A 223 10.03 13.20 7.77
C TYR A 223 8.62 13.37 8.33
N VAL A 224 8.50 13.11 9.63
CA VAL A 224 7.25 13.11 10.38
C VAL A 224 7.34 14.19 11.47
N ALA A 225 6.35 15.07 11.56
CA ALA A 225 6.30 16.12 12.58
C ALA A 225 5.47 15.66 13.78
N LYS A 226 6.02 15.72 15.00
CA LYS A 226 5.27 15.39 16.22
C LYS A 226 4.21 16.42 16.57
N ASN A 227 4.54 17.69 16.37
CA ASN A 227 3.70 18.83 16.67
C ASN A 227 3.62 19.71 15.43
N TYR A 228 2.52 20.45 15.30
CA TYR A 228 2.41 21.48 14.29
C TYR A 228 3.54 22.52 14.42
N PRO A 229 4.09 23.03 13.31
CA PRO A 229 4.96 24.20 13.31
C PRO A 229 4.31 25.36 14.07
N PHE A 230 5.13 26.18 14.71
CA PHE A 230 4.66 27.25 15.62
C PHE A 230 3.50 28.08 15.06
N TRP A 231 3.62 28.57 13.82
CA TRP A 231 2.58 29.39 13.19
C TRP A 231 1.27 28.61 12.92
N GLN A 232 1.37 27.32 12.60
CA GLN A 232 0.19 26.44 12.42
C GLN A 232 -0.45 26.12 13.76
N HIS A 233 0.35 25.83 14.78
CA HIS A 233 -0.13 25.58 16.14
C HIS A 233 -0.92 26.78 16.68
N THR A 234 -0.39 27.99 16.55
CA THR A 234 -1.10 29.22 16.96
C THR A 234 -2.38 29.42 16.16
N THR A 235 -2.35 29.20 14.84
CA THR A 235 -3.55 29.30 13.99
C THR A 235 -4.62 28.28 14.41
N LEU A 236 -4.24 27.02 14.63
CA LEU A 236 -5.14 25.95 15.04
C LEU A 236 -5.72 26.21 16.44
N SER A 237 -4.92 26.75 17.36
CA SER A 237 -5.35 27.13 18.71
C SER A 237 -6.40 28.23 18.69
N VAL A 238 -6.23 29.24 17.83
CA VAL A 238 -7.23 30.30 17.61
C VAL A 238 -8.51 29.72 17.01
N LEU A 239 -8.41 28.87 15.98
CA LEU A 239 -9.58 28.20 15.38
C LEU A 239 -10.33 27.34 16.40
N ARG A 240 -9.61 26.60 17.25
CA ARG A 240 -10.18 25.78 18.31
C ARG A 240 -10.91 26.64 19.36
N SER A 241 -10.33 27.77 19.76
CA SER A 241 -10.97 28.72 20.68
C SER A 241 -12.29 29.25 20.11
N HIS A 242 -12.29 29.68 18.85
CA HIS A 242 -13.52 30.12 18.16
C HIS A 242 -14.57 29.03 18.04
N PHE A 243 -14.15 27.81 17.71
CA PHE A 243 -15.05 26.67 17.60
C PHE A 243 -15.74 26.35 18.93
N GLN A 244 -15.00 26.41 20.03
CA GLN A 244 -15.53 26.18 21.39
C GLN A 244 -16.46 27.32 21.85
N ASN A 245 -16.09 28.57 21.59
CA ASN A 245 -16.84 29.74 22.04
C ASN A 245 -18.15 29.96 21.26
N ASN A 246 -18.21 29.52 20.01
CA ASN A 246 -19.36 29.75 19.12
C ASN A 246 -20.25 28.51 18.96
N GLY A 247 -20.19 27.56 19.89
CA GLY A 247 -21.09 26.39 19.89
C GLY A 247 -20.86 25.44 18.71
N GLY A 248 -19.63 25.32 18.21
CA GLY A 248 -19.28 24.39 17.13
C GLY A 248 -19.30 24.98 15.72
N GLN A 249 -19.24 26.31 15.58
CA GLN A 249 -19.14 26.97 14.27
C GLN A 249 -17.96 27.95 14.20
N LEU A 250 -17.20 27.89 13.11
CA LEU A 250 -16.12 28.85 12.86
C LEU A 250 -16.67 30.16 12.28
N PRO A 251 -16.18 31.33 12.74
CA PRO A 251 -16.53 32.64 12.17
C PRO A 251 -16.24 32.79 10.67
N ASP A 252 -16.68 33.92 10.11
CA ASP A 252 -16.31 34.34 8.76
C ASP A 252 -14.78 34.53 8.65
N ASN A 253 -14.24 34.23 7.47
CA ASN A 253 -12.82 34.29 7.16
C ASN A 253 -12.24 35.70 7.41
N LYS A 254 -13.06 36.75 7.32
CA LYS A 254 -12.66 38.14 7.65
C LYS A 254 -12.30 38.31 9.13
N ILE A 255 -13.10 37.73 10.03
CA ILE A 255 -12.89 37.80 11.48
C ILE A 255 -11.61 37.03 11.85
N ILE A 256 -11.49 35.81 11.31
CA ILE A 256 -10.31 34.95 11.47
C ILE A 256 -9.05 35.66 10.96
N ALA A 257 -9.11 36.29 9.77
CA ALA A 257 -7.98 37.02 9.20
C ALA A 257 -7.56 38.24 10.03
N SER A 258 -8.54 38.97 10.59
CA SER A 258 -8.29 40.14 11.44
C SER A 258 -7.56 39.75 12.72
N GLU A 259 -8.00 38.68 13.39
CA GLU A 259 -7.39 38.22 14.63
C GLU A 259 -6.00 37.61 14.40
N LEU A 260 -5.86 36.73 13.41
CA LEU A 260 -4.55 36.15 13.07
C LEU A 260 -3.56 37.22 12.57
N GLY A 261 -4.04 38.27 11.91
CA GLY A 261 -3.23 39.42 11.48
C GLY A 261 -2.78 40.34 12.62
N SER A 262 -3.48 40.32 13.75
CA SER A 262 -3.09 41.07 14.96
C SER A 262 -1.95 40.41 15.74
N LEU A 263 -1.71 39.10 15.53
CA LEU A 263 -0.68 38.34 16.22
C LEU A 263 0.71 38.61 15.60
N PRO A 264 1.67 39.21 16.34
CA PRO A 264 3.00 39.56 15.81
C PRO A 264 3.78 38.33 15.33
N GLU A 265 3.54 37.20 15.98
CA GLU A 265 4.12 35.87 15.74
C GLU A 265 3.85 35.33 14.32
N LEU A 266 2.69 35.69 13.74
CA LEU A 266 2.26 35.19 12.44
C LEU A 266 2.66 36.12 11.28
N LYS A 267 3.18 37.31 11.56
CA LYS A 267 3.47 38.35 10.55
C LYS A 267 4.37 37.86 9.41
N LYS A 268 5.35 37.01 9.70
CA LYS A 268 6.26 36.41 8.71
C LYS A 268 5.56 35.38 7.80
N HIS A 269 4.51 34.73 8.30
CA HIS A 269 3.85 33.60 7.64
C HIS A 269 2.41 33.92 7.19
N MET A 270 1.93 35.17 7.28
CA MET A 270 0.54 35.54 6.96
C MET A 270 0.06 35.09 5.58
N LYS A 271 0.95 35.01 4.58
CA LYS A 271 0.61 34.47 3.25
C LYS A 271 0.23 32.98 3.27
N LYS A 272 0.78 32.19 4.21
CA LYS A 272 0.50 30.75 4.40
C LYS A 272 -0.63 30.48 5.41
N VAL A 273 -0.86 31.40 6.35
CA VAL A 273 -1.85 31.27 7.43
C VAL A 273 -3.28 31.15 6.91
N MET A 274 -3.73 32.03 6.02
CA MET A 274 -5.12 32.00 5.52
C MET A 274 -5.44 30.78 4.64
N PRO A 275 -4.56 30.36 3.70
CA PRO A 275 -4.75 29.09 3.00
C PRO A 275 -4.85 27.88 3.94
N PHE A 276 -4.04 27.86 5.01
CA PHE A 276 -4.10 26.81 6.03
C PHE A 276 -5.44 26.82 6.78
N ALA A 277 -5.90 27.99 7.25
CA ALA A 277 -7.19 28.12 7.92
C ALA A 277 -8.37 27.70 7.03
N ALA A 278 -8.33 28.04 5.73
CA ALA A 278 -9.35 27.62 4.77
C ALA A 278 -9.36 26.10 4.58
N MET A 279 -8.19 25.47 4.46
CA MET A 279 -8.06 24.01 4.37
C MET A 279 -8.60 23.32 5.63
N ILE A 280 -8.31 23.84 6.83
CA ILE A 280 -8.84 23.30 8.08
C ILE A 280 -10.36 23.41 8.14
N LYS A 281 -10.94 24.54 7.68
CA LYS A 281 -12.39 24.72 7.61
C LYS A 281 -13.05 23.74 6.63
N GLU A 282 -12.46 23.50 5.46
CA GLU A 282 -12.95 22.50 4.51
C GLU A 282 -12.90 21.08 5.09
N ASN A 283 -11.80 20.74 5.77
CA ASN A 283 -11.63 19.44 6.40
C ASN A 283 -12.57 19.27 7.62
N LEU A 284 -12.86 20.34 8.36
CA LEU A 284 -13.81 20.34 9.48
C LEU A 284 -15.22 19.94 9.02
N GLU A 285 -15.67 20.43 7.86
CA GLU A 285 -16.96 20.06 7.27
C GLU A 285 -17.00 18.60 6.79
N LYS A 286 -15.88 18.08 6.25
CA LYS A 286 -15.82 16.71 5.71
C LYS A 286 -15.59 15.64 6.78
N VAL A 287 -14.70 15.91 7.71
CA VAL A 287 -14.09 14.93 8.62
C VAL A 287 -14.57 15.16 10.06
N GLY A 288 -15.04 16.36 10.39
CA GLY A 288 -15.58 16.72 11.71
C GLY A 288 -14.55 17.40 12.64
N PRO A 289 -14.91 17.65 13.91
CA PRO A 289 -14.16 18.49 14.86
C PRO A 289 -12.72 18.05 15.16
N ARG A 290 -12.41 16.77 14.96
CA ARG A 290 -11.08 16.16 15.16
C ARG A 290 -9.93 16.82 14.38
N VAL A 291 -10.23 17.54 13.30
CA VAL A 291 -9.23 18.28 12.53
C VAL A 291 -8.61 19.43 13.34
N LEU A 292 -9.28 19.86 14.42
CA LEU A 292 -8.80 20.90 15.33
C LEU A 292 -7.92 20.35 16.47
N ASP A 293 -7.69 19.05 16.52
CA ASP A 293 -6.81 18.45 17.52
C ASP A 293 -5.34 18.81 17.21
N LEU A 294 -4.61 19.17 18.26
CA LEU A 294 -3.22 19.62 18.15
C LEU A 294 -2.24 18.46 17.89
N GLN A 295 -2.70 17.23 18.14
CA GLN A 295 -1.94 16.00 17.99
C GLN A 295 -2.86 14.94 17.38
N LEU A 296 -2.27 14.03 16.61
CA LEU A 296 -2.99 12.90 16.05
C LEU A 296 -3.29 11.86 17.13
N GLU A 297 -4.38 11.13 16.94
CA GLU A 297 -4.82 10.05 17.84
C GLU A 297 -3.90 8.82 17.79
N PHE A 298 -3.03 8.73 16.79
CA PHE A 298 -2.09 7.63 16.57
C PHE A 298 -0.67 8.14 16.31
N ASP A 299 0.32 7.29 16.59
CA ASP A 299 1.72 7.58 16.31
C ASP A 299 2.07 7.30 14.84
N GLU A 300 2.20 8.37 14.05
CA GLU A 300 2.57 8.30 12.64
C GLU A 300 3.86 7.52 12.38
N ARG A 301 4.88 7.68 13.24
CA ARG A 301 6.17 7.02 13.03
C ARG A 301 6.01 5.52 13.16
N THR A 302 5.27 5.08 14.17
CA THR A 302 5.01 3.65 14.41
C THR A 302 4.23 3.05 13.24
N VAL A 303 3.16 3.70 12.79
CA VAL A 303 2.35 3.25 11.64
C VAL A 303 3.18 3.09 10.36
N LEU A 304 4.05 4.06 10.06
CA LEU A 304 4.93 4.02 8.88
C LEU A 304 6.03 2.96 9.02
N THR A 305 6.55 2.77 10.25
CA THR A 305 7.64 1.80 10.51
C THR A 305 7.12 0.37 10.41
N GLU A 306 5.93 0.06 10.92
CA GLU A 306 5.31 -1.27 10.81
C GLU A 306 5.04 -1.67 9.36
N ASN A 307 4.80 -0.70 8.47
CA ASN A 307 4.47 -0.95 7.06
C ASN A 307 5.61 -0.57 6.09
N ILE A 308 6.84 -0.41 6.61
CA ILE A 308 7.98 0.07 5.82
C ILE A 308 8.40 -0.90 4.71
N VAL A 309 8.21 -2.21 4.95
CA VAL A 309 8.50 -3.26 3.97
C VAL A 309 7.55 -3.15 2.78
N TYR A 310 6.25 -2.94 3.04
CA TYR A 310 5.26 -2.69 1.99
C TYR A 310 5.61 -1.43 1.18
N LEU A 311 5.91 -0.31 1.86
CA LEU A 311 6.26 0.95 1.19
C LEU A 311 7.52 0.79 0.32
N SER A 312 8.54 0.10 0.82
CA SER A 312 9.80 -0.14 0.10
C SER A 312 9.57 -1.01 -1.14
N ASN A 313 8.78 -2.07 -1.02
CA ASN A 313 8.44 -2.95 -2.13
C ASN A 313 7.56 -2.24 -3.17
N SER A 314 6.55 -1.51 -2.73
CA SER A 314 5.62 -0.81 -3.63
C SER A 314 6.27 0.34 -4.39
N LEU A 315 7.23 1.05 -3.79
CA LEU A 315 7.98 2.12 -4.45
C LEU A 315 9.22 1.59 -5.19
N GLU A 316 9.48 0.28 -5.10
CA GLU A 316 10.67 -0.39 -5.63
C GLU A 316 12.00 0.26 -5.17
N LEU A 317 11.99 0.82 -3.95
CA LEU A 317 13.16 1.40 -3.30
C LEU A 317 13.94 0.34 -2.54
N GLU A 318 15.19 0.61 -2.24
CA GLU A 318 16.03 -0.31 -1.45
C GLU A 318 15.89 -0.07 0.04
N HIS A 319 15.78 1.18 0.46
CA HIS A 319 15.64 1.51 1.86
C HIS A 319 14.82 2.79 2.05
N ILE A 320 13.93 2.76 3.03
CA ILE A 320 13.17 3.91 3.48
C ILE A 320 13.57 4.18 4.92
N GLU A 321 13.86 5.44 5.23
CA GLU A 321 14.23 5.89 6.57
C GLU A 321 13.15 6.83 7.10
N VAL A 322 12.59 6.55 8.28
CA VAL A 322 11.58 7.40 8.91
C VAL A 322 12.21 8.19 10.05
N LYS A 323 12.31 9.51 9.87
CA LYS A 323 12.90 10.45 10.83
C LYS A 323 11.87 11.44 11.36
N PHE A 324 12.16 12.02 12.52
CA PHE A 324 11.42 13.20 12.95
C PHE A 324 11.86 14.43 12.18
N ALA A 325 10.91 15.31 11.85
CA ALA A 325 11.16 16.55 11.12
C ALA A 325 12.14 17.51 11.84
N SER A 326 12.40 17.29 13.14
CA SER A 326 13.43 17.99 13.91
C SER A 326 14.85 17.75 13.40
N GLU A 327 15.11 16.59 12.79
CA GLU A 327 16.42 16.23 12.21
C GLU A 327 16.56 16.66 10.74
N ALA A 328 15.52 17.30 10.19
CA ALA A 328 15.49 17.72 8.80
C ALA A 328 16.10 19.11 8.60
N GLU A 329 16.34 19.47 7.33
CA GLU A 329 16.68 20.84 6.93
C GLU A 329 15.57 21.84 7.29
N ASP A 330 15.93 23.12 7.42
CA ASP A 330 15.03 24.18 7.90
C ASP A 330 13.71 24.26 7.11
N LYS A 331 13.75 24.03 5.79
CA LYS A 331 12.56 24.05 4.93
C LYS A 331 11.58 22.94 5.30
N ILE A 332 12.06 21.71 5.46
CA ILE A 332 11.23 20.56 5.83
C ILE A 332 10.71 20.74 7.25
N ARG A 333 11.54 21.25 8.16
CA ARG A 333 11.14 21.50 9.55
C ARG A 333 10.04 22.56 9.67
N GLU A 334 10.04 23.59 8.82
CA GLU A 334 9.01 24.64 8.83
C GLU A 334 7.71 24.27 8.10
N GLU A 335 7.77 23.35 7.12
CA GLU A 335 6.63 22.98 6.27
C GLU A 335 5.97 21.66 6.64
N CYS A 336 6.70 20.73 7.26
CA CYS A 336 6.17 19.44 7.68
C CYS A 336 5.16 19.63 8.83
N CYS A 337 4.00 18.98 8.71
CA CYS A 337 2.96 19.00 9.73
C CYS A 337 2.40 17.59 9.95
N PRO A 338 1.87 17.30 11.16
CA PRO A 338 1.21 16.03 11.43
C PRO A 338 0.12 15.73 10.41
N GLY A 339 0.04 14.49 9.95
CA GLY A 339 -0.91 13.99 8.95
C GLY A 339 -0.41 14.16 7.51
N LYS A 340 0.64 14.95 7.28
CA LYS A 340 1.19 15.24 5.95
C LYS A 340 2.73 15.16 5.99
N PRO A 341 3.30 13.95 6.09
CA PRO A 341 4.74 13.78 6.11
C PRO A 341 5.37 14.27 4.81
N LEU A 342 6.59 14.82 4.93
CA LEU A 342 7.39 15.20 3.77
C LEU A 342 8.44 14.15 3.48
N ASN A 343 8.92 14.08 2.25
CA ASN A 343 9.89 13.08 1.83
C ASN A 343 10.94 13.67 0.90
N VAL A 344 12.13 13.06 0.96
CA VAL A 344 13.26 13.37 0.09
C VAL A 344 13.80 12.07 -0.49
N PHE A 345 13.81 11.99 -1.81
CA PHE A 345 14.44 10.90 -2.55
C PHE A 345 15.94 11.17 -2.68
N ARG A 346 16.75 10.14 -2.48
CA ARG A 346 18.20 10.19 -2.70
C ARG A 346 18.70 8.99 -3.49
N THR A 347 19.73 9.23 -4.29
CA THR A 347 20.48 8.19 -4.99
C THR A 347 21.81 8.05 -4.28
N GLU A 348 22.01 6.95 -3.59
CA GLU A 348 23.30 6.63 -2.99
C GLU A 348 24.27 6.23 -4.11
N PRO A 349 25.50 6.75 -4.12
CA PRO A 349 26.48 6.42 -5.15
C PRO A 349 26.86 4.94 -5.05
N GLY A 350 27.01 4.29 -6.20
CA GLY A 350 27.35 2.88 -6.31
C GLY A 350 28.34 2.61 -7.45
N VAL A 351 29.01 1.46 -7.37
CA VAL A 351 29.88 0.94 -8.43
C VAL A 351 29.14 -0.19 -9.13
N SER A 352 29.00 -0.11 -10.45
CA SER A 352 28.32 -1.14 -11.24
C SER A 352 29.22 -2.37 -11.40
N VAL A 353 28.71 -3.52 -10.96
CA VAL A 353 29.36 -4.84 -11.08
C VAL A 353 28.48 -5.76 -11.92
N CYS A 354 29.10 -6.52 -12.82
CA CYS A 354 28.43 -7.53 -13.63
C CYS A 354 28.25 -8.80 -12.79
N ILE A 355 27.02 -9.25 -12.59
CA ILE A 355 26.70 -10.49 -11.88
C ILE A 355 26.22 -11.52 -12.89
N VAL A 356 26.93 -12.64 -13.00
CA VAL A 356 26.79 -13.65 -14.06
C VAL A 356 26.28 -14.97 -13.47
N ASN A 357 25.32 -15.61 -14.16
CA ASN A 357 24.94 -16.99 -13.86
C ASN A 357 25.55 -17.96 -14.88
N PRO A 358 26.49 -18.82 -14.48
CA PRO A 358 27.14 -19.77 -15.38
C PRO A 358 26.43 -21.14 -15.45
N GLN A 359 25.35 -21.38 -14.68
CA GLN A 359 24.73 -22.70 -14.65
C GLN A 359 23.98 -22.96 -15.96
N PRO A 360 24.19 -24.12 -16.61
CA PRO A 360 23.50 -24.45 -17.83
C PRO A 360 22.01 -24.68 -17.58
N SER A 361 21.18 -24.34 -18.56
CA SER A 361 19.75 -24.68 -18.59
C SER A 361 18.91 -24.11 -17.43
N ASN A 362 19.39 -23.05 -16.76
CA ASN A 362 18.53 -22.22 -15.90
C ASN A 362 18.07 -20.98 -16.67
N GLY A 363 16.91 -20.42 -16.32
CA GLY A 363 16.36 -19.22 -16.98
C GLY A 363 16.99 -17.91 -16.50
N HIS A 364 18.14 -17.96 -15.84
CA HIS A 364 18.76 -16.84 -15.12
C HIS A 364 19.85 -16.18 -15.96
N PHE A 365 19.82 -14.86 -16.07
CA PHE A 365 20.69 -14.11 -16.98
C PHE A 365 21.74 -13.28 -16.25
N SER A 366 22.81 -12.93 -16.97
CA SER A 366 23.79 -11.94 -16.50
C SER A 366 23.16 -10.55 -16.44
N THR A 367 23.39 -9.84 -15.34
CA THR A 367 22.87 -8.48 -15.13
C THR A 367 23.91 -7.58 -14.49
N LYS A 368 23.70 -6.27 -14.56
CA LYS A 368 24.52 -5.27 -13.87
C LYS A 368 23.81 -4.79 -12.61
N ILE A 369 24.49 -4.86 -11.48
CA ILE A 369 23.99 -4.40 -10.19
C ILE A 369 24.93 -3.32 -9.66
N GLU A 370 24.38 -2.24 -9.10
CA GLU A 370 25.18 -1.26 -8.38
C GLU A 370 25.45 -1.78 -6.98
N ILE A 371 26.71 -1.96 -6.62
CA ILE A 371 27.16 -2.25 -5.25
C ILE A 371 27.41 -0.91 -4.54
N ARG A 372 26.98 -0.81 -3.29
CA ARG A 372 27.09 0.38 -2.45
C ARG A 372 27.93 0.12 -1.21
N GLN A 373 28.31 1.20 -0.54
CA GLN A 373 29.11 1.13 0.68
C GLN A 373 28.32 0.45 1.81
N GLY A 374 28.88 -0.60 2.40
CA GLY A 374 28.28 -1.32 3.53
C GLY A 374 27.24 -2.36 3.13
N ASP A 375 27.15 -2.72 1.86
CA ASP A 375 26.22 -3.76 1.41
C ASP A 375 26.55 -5.12 2.03
N SER A 376 25.51 -5.89 2.31
CA SER A 376 25.59 -7.31 2.67
C SER A 376 25.27 -8.19 1.45
N CYS A 377 25.59 -9.48 1.54
CA CYS A 377 25.17 -10.47 0.54
C CYS A 377 23.65 -10.43 0.31
N ASP A 378 22.86 -10.37 1.38
CA ASP A 378 21.40 -10.28 1.32
C ASP A 378 20.93 -9.04 0.54
N SER A 379 21.56 -7.89 0.75
CA SER A 379 21.23 -6.66 0.03
C SER A 379 21.43 -6.82 -1.48
N ILE A 380 22.53 -7.46 -1.89
CA ILE A 380 22.84 -7.72 -3.30
C ILE A 380 21.89 -8.75 -3.89
N ILE A 381 21.59 -9.84 -3.18
CA ILE A 381 20.65 -10.86 -3.65
C ILE A 381 19.25 -10.26 -3.80
N ARG A 382 18.79 -9.42 -2.86
CA ARG A 382 17.50 -8.72 -2.98
C ARG A 382 17.45 -7.82 -4.21
N ARG A 383 18.54 -7.12 -4.56
CA ARG A 383 18.62 -6.38 -5.83
C ARG A 383 18.55 -7.30 -7.04
N LEU A 384 19.24 -8.43 -6.98
CA LEU A 384 19.21 -9.43 -8.04
C LEU A 384 17.80 -9.99 -8.25
N MET A 385 17.08 -10.34 -7.18
CA MET A 385 15.68 -10.81 -7.23
C MET A 385 14.72 -9.78 -7.84
N LYS A 386 14.97 -8.48 -7.65
CA LYS A 386 14.17 -7.42 -8.27
C LYS A 386 14.35 -7.37 -9.79
N MET A 387 15.55 -7.68 -10.28
CA MET A 387 15.85 -7.73 -11.71
C MET A 387 15.46 -9.07 -12.34
N ASP A 388 15.70 -10.17 -11.63
CA ASP A 388 15.35 -11.53 -12.01
C ASP A 388 14.25 -12.09 -11.10
N ARG A 389 12.99 -11.92 -11.54
CA ARG A 389 11.80 -12.39 -10.83
C ARG A 389 11.68 -13.92 -10.75
N GLY A 390 12.56 -14.66 -11.44
CA GLY A 390 12.62 -16.12 -11.33
C GLY A 390 13.17 -16.60 -9.99
N ILE A 391 13.92 -15.75 -9.29
CA ILE A 391 14.49 -16.04 -7.97
C ILE A 391 13.46 -15.70 -6.89
N LYS A 392 12.96 -16.73 -6.20
CA LYS A 392 11.89 -16.59 -5.18
C LYS A 392 12.39 -16.64 -3.74
N ASP A 393 13.59 -17.19 -3.52
CA ASP A 393 14.12 -17.48 -2.19
C ASP A 393 15.56 -16.97 -2.09
N LEU A 394 15.81 -16.16 -1.06
CA LEU A 394 17.13 -15.61 -0.75
C LEU A 394 18.14 -16.71 -0.44
N SER A 395 17.73 -17.74 0.31
CA SER A 395 18.60 -18.81 0.80
C SER A 395 19.13 -19.73 -0.31
N LYS A 396 18.47 -19.72 -1.46
CA LYS A 396 18.84 -20.53 -2.63
C LYS A 396 19.92 -19.89 -3.47
N VAL A 397 20.23 -18.61 -3.25
CA VAL A 397 21.22 -17.87 -4.02
C VAL A 397 22.55 -17.85 -3.29
N LYS A 398 23.61 -18.27 -3.98
CA LYS A 398 24.99 -18.18 -3.48
C LYS A 398 25.79 -17.22 -4.34
N LEU A 399 26.38 -16.20 -3.71
CA LEU A 399 27.29 -15.26 -4.36
C LEU A 399 28.73 -15.79 -4.29
N MET A 400 29.42 -15.72 -5.42
CA MET A 400 30.81 -16.14 -5.56
C MET A 400 31.64 -15.03 -6.21
N ARG A 401 32.92 -14.96 -5.82
CA ARG A 401 33.93 -14.13 -6.46
C ARG A 401 34.95 -14.99 -7.19
N PHE A 402 35.60 -14.44 -8.20
CA PHE A 402 36.73 -15.12 -8.84
C PHE A 402 37.98 -15.02 -7.95
N ASP A 403 38.78 -16.09 -7.91
CA ASP A 403 40.05 -16.09 -7.17
C ASP A 403 41.06 -15.10 -7.80
N ASP A 404 40.97 -14.93 -9.12
CA ASP A 404 41.65 -13.88 -9.88
C ASP A 404 40.59 -12.92 -10.48
N PRO A 405 40.45 -11.71 -9.91
CA PRO A 405 39.45 -10.73 -10.34
C PRO A 405 39.60 -10.24 -11.79
N LEU A 406 40.80 -10.33 -12.39
CA LEU A 406 41.08 -9.79 -13.72
C LEU A 406 41.03 -10.87 -14.81
N LEU A 407 41.66 -12.03 -14.55
CA LEU A 407 41.74 -13.12 -15.52
C LEU A 407 40.60 -14.13 -15.36
N GLY A 408 40.03 -14.27 -14.16
CA GLY A 408 38.95 -15.21 -13.87
C GLY A 408 37.74 -15.05 -14.81
N PRO A 409 37.15 -13.84 -14.92
CA PRO A 409 36.02 -13.58 -15.82
C PRO A 409 36.33 -13.82 -17.31
N ARG A 410 37.62 -13.83 -17.69
CA ARG A 410 38.09 -14.00 -19.09
C ARG A 410 38.37 -15.47 -19.44
N ARG A 411 38.30 -16.38 -18.48
CA ARG A 411 38.48 -17.82 -18.73
C ARG A 411 37.18 -18.43 -19.22
N ILE A 412 37.29 -19.37 -20.16
CA ILE A 412 36.15 -20.11 -20.71
C ILE A 412 35.54 -20.95 -19.56
N PRO A 413 34.24 -20.80 -19.26
CA PRO A 413 33.58 -21.62 -18.25
C PRO A 413 33.59 -23.10 -18.64
N VAL A 414 33.90 -23.97 -17.69
CA VAL A 414 33.81 -25.43 -17.87
C VAL A 414 32.45 -25.90 -17.34
N LEU A 415 31.62 -26.46 -18.23
CA LEU A 415 30.29 -26.98 -17.89
C LEU A 415 30.38 -28.06 -16.80
N GLY A 416 29.54 -27.96 -15.77
CA GLY A 416 29.51 -28.89 -14.63
C GLY A 416 30.60 -28.67 -13.58
N LYS A 417 31.41 -27.60 -13.74
CA LYS A 417 32.47 -27.20 -12.79
C LYS A 417 32.36 -25.72 -12.46
N GLU A 418 31.15 -25.26 -12.16
CA GLU A 418 30.81 -23.86 -11.95
C GLU A 418 31.58 -23.22 -10.79
N GLN A 419 32.06 -24.02 -9.84
CA GLN A 419 32.82 -23.55 -8.66
C GLN A 419 34.34 -23.45 -8.88
N THR A 420 34.88 -23.93 -10.00
CA THR A 420 36.35 -23.97 -10.20
C THR A 420 36.91 -22.56 -10.41
N GLY A 421 37.92 -22.19 -9.61
CA GLY A 421 38.56 -20.86 -9.66
C GLY A 421 37.70 -19.73 -9.08
N LYS A 422 36.74 -20.09 -8.22
CA LYS A 422 35.81 -19.17 -7.56
C LYS A 422 35.69 -19.51 -6.08
N THR A 423 35.67 -18.48 -5.26
CA THR A 423 35.48 -18.58 -3.81
C THR A 423 34.07 -18.11 -3.44
N LEU A 424 33.41 -18.85 -2.56
CA LEU A 424 32.10 -18.47 -2.02
C LEU A 424 32.25 -17.24 -1.11
N ILE A 425 31.37 -16.27 -1.25
CA ILE A 425 31.33 -15.10 -0.37
C ILE A 425 30.52 -15.47 0.88
N SER A 426 31.09 -15.27 2.07
CA SER A 426 30.39 -15.49 3.33
C SER A 426 29.19 -14.55 3.51
N GLU A 427 28.16 -15.02 4.20
CA GLU A 427 26.97 -14.24 4.55
C GLU A 427 27.31 -13.03 5.45
N HIS A 428 28.40 -13.11 6.22
CA HIS A 428 28.86 -12.03 7.08
C HIS A 428 29.79 -11.02 6.38
N ALA A 429 30.05 -11.19 5.09
CA ALA A 429 30.94 -10.31 4.36
C ALA A 429 30.28 -8.96 4.07
N VAL A 430 31.06 -7.89 4.14
CA VAL A 430 30.61 -6.52 3.88
C VAL A 430 31.33 -5.96 2.67
N PHE A 431 30.56 -5.39 1.74
CA PHE A 431 31.11 -4.77 0.54
C PHE A 431 31.42 -3.29 0.79
N HIS A 432 32.59 -2.86 0.34
CA HIS A 432 33.06 -1.49 0.40
C HIS A 432 33.41 -1.02 -1.00
N ILE A 433 32.99 0.19 -1.35
CA ILE A 433 33.23 0.78 -2.66
C ILE A 433 34.30 1.87 -2.57
N ASP A 434 35.08 1.99 -3.64
CA ASP A 434 35.90 3.15 -3.90
C ASP A 434 35.38 3.82 -5.18
N LEU A 435 34.74 4.97 -5.00
CA LEU A 435 34.14 5.74 -6.08
C LEU A 435 35.18 6.38 -7.00
N THR A 436 36.39 6.67 -6.49
CA THR A 436 37.45 7.29 -7.29
C THR A 436 38.07 6.29 -8.24
N SER A 437 38.33 5.07 -7.78
CA SER A 437 38.90 3.99 -8.62
C SER A 437 37.84 3.11 -9.30
N LYS A 438 36.54 3.29 -8.97
CA LYS A 438 35.41 2.44 -9.39
C LYS A 438 35.65 0.96 -9.09
N LYS A 439 36.22 0.68 -7.92
CA LYS A 439 36.50 -0.67 -7.45
C LYS A 439 35.60 -1.05 -6.29
N VAL A 440 35.35 -2.35 -6.17
CA VAL A 440 34.63 -2.93 -5.05
C VAL A 440 35.58 -3.83 -4.28
N TYR A 441 35.54 -3.71 -2.96
CA TYR A 441 36.31 -4.51 -2.03
C TYR A 441 35.36 -5.28 -1.13
N LEU A 442 35.72 -6.51 -0.82
CA LEU A 442 35.03 -7.34 0.15
C LEU A 442 35.84 -7.37 1.44
N THR A 443 35.19 -7.17 2.59
CA THR A 443 35.82 -7.41 3.90
C THR A 443 35.24 -8.66 4.53
N GLU A 444 36.11 -9.63 4.77
CA GLU A 444 35.76 -10.92 5.39
C GLU A 444 36.85 -11.27 6.41
N ASN A 445 36.46 -11.55 7.66
CA ASN A 445 37.38 -11.84 8.77
C ASN A 445 38.50 -10.78 8.97
N GLY A 446 38.22 -9.51 8.63
CA GLY A 446 39.17 -8.40 8.76
C GLY A 446 40.15 -8.21 7.60
N LEU A 447 40.12 -9.10 6.59
CA LEU A 447 40.90 -8.98 5.36
C LEU A 447 40.06 -8.30 4.28
N ARG A 448 40.66 -7.34 3.57
CA ARG A 448 40.01 -6.56 2.50
C ARG A 448 40.57 -6.97 1.14
N GLU A 449 39.72 -7.53 0.29
CA GLU A 449 40.11 -8.08 -1.02
C GLU A 449 39.33 -7.41 -2.17
N ASP A 450 39.99 -7.18 -3.31
CA ASP A 450 39.36 -6.64 -4.52
C ASP A 450 38.58 -7.75 -5.23
N ILE A 451 37.30 -7.52 -5.53
CA ILE A 451 36.45 -8.51 -6.21
C ILE A 451 36.40 -8.32 -7.74
N GLY A 452 36.97 -7.23 -8.26
CA GLY A 452 36.93 -6.89 -9.68
C GLY A 452 35.58 -6.31 -10.13
N ASP A 453 35.32 -6.41 -11.43
CA ASP A 453 34.12 -5.87 -12.08
C ASP A 453 33.02 -6.93 -12.32
N THR A 454 33.32 -8.20 -12.01
CA THR A 454 32.45 -9.34 -12.32
C THR A 454 32.36 -10.31 -11.15
N MET A 455 31.13 -10.64 -10.76
CA MET A 455 30.78 -11.63 -9.74
C MET A 455 29.91 -12.74 -10.34
N VAL A 456 29.79 -13.84 -9.62
CA VAL A 456 28.97 -14.98 -10.02
C VAL A 456 27.88 -15.23 -9.00
N TYR A 457 26.69 -15.59 -9.47
CA TYR A 457 25.62 -16.11 -8.62
C TYR A 457 25.18 -17.48 -9.10
N LEU A 458 24.88 -18.36 -8.16
CA LEU A 458 24.30 -19.68 -8.39
C LEU A 458 22.95 -19.76 -7.67
N VAL A 459 21.96 -20.35 -8.33
CA VAL A 459 20.63 -20.60 -7.78
C VAL A 459 20.45 -22.10 -7.62
N HIS A 460 20.08 -22.56 -6.43
CA HIS A 460 19.97 -23.97 -6.05
C HIS A 460 18.55 -24.44 -5.77
#